data_AF-A0A2T5JE02-F1
#
_entry.id   AF-A0A2T5JE02-F1
#
_cell.length_a   1.000
_cell.length_b   1.000
_cell.length_c   1.000
_cell.angle_alpha   90.00
_cell.angle_beta   90.00
_cell.angle_gamma   90.00
#
_symmetry.space_group_name_H-M   'P 1'
#
loop_
_entity.id
_entity.type
_entity.pdbx_description
1 polymer ?
#
loop_
_entity_poly.entity_id
_entity_poly.type
_entity_poly.pdbx_seq_one_letter_code
_entity_poly.pdbx_strand_id
1 'polypeptide(L)'
;MKLKQLFALVVVPAVLASCTKQSLPTQEPLAAVAPVAAKLQTATITQTVNETFETGTKGAYAAANVTLATGTWNMDDALIGNSTSDRKDGSQSVRIRNTGTLTMGFDVTSGASTVTIKHAVYGTDGSSTWQLWASSNGGSYTQTGSTITSSSTTLATASFTVNLTGTLRFQLRKITGGANRINIDDFVINSADSGTGGGGGTGGSTGDNSNLLMGNPSGATTSAVTSPDNYLMDQTYYVESYNRDQGKPNWVSWYLGNTSLGSTARQDDFRPDPTLPSGWFSVAASGYSGSGFDRGHNCPSADRTSTVAANQATFLMTNMMPQAPNNNEQTWGNLENYERTLVNAGNELYVICGSYGVGGTGSNGFATSVDGGHVTVPSNTWKVIVVLPNGNSDLSRVSTTTRVIAVNMPNNNTINSDWTNYITTVDAIESATGYDLLSAVSTSVQSVIEARADGGI
;
A
#
# COMPACT_ATOMS: atom_id res chain seq x y z
N MET A 1 -96.85 -32.62 -8.06
CA MET A 1 -96.76 -34.03 -8.51
C MET A 1 -95.84 -34.09 -9.74
N LYS A 2 -94.68 -34.74 -9.58
CA LYS A 2 -93.78 -35.38 -10.57
C LYS A 2 -93.43 -34.68 -11.91
N LEU A 3 -92.21 -34.12 -11.94
CA LEU A 3 -91.03 -34.52 -12.73
C LEU A 3 -91.22 -35.08 -14.16
N LYS A 4 -90.64 -34.40 -15.16
CA LYS A 4 -89.95 -35.04 -16.32
C LYS A 4 -88.68 -34.26 -16.70
N GLN A 5 -87.61 -35.03 -16.83
CA GLN A 5 -86.22 -34.67 -17.14
C GLN A 5 -86.04 -34.45 -18.66
N LEU A 6 -85.07 -33.61 -19.07
CA LEU A 6 -83.92 -34.09 -19.88
C LEU A 6 -82.81 -33.01 -19.97
N PHE A 7 -81.59 -33.46 -19.74
CA PHE A 7 -80.33 -32.71 -19.69
C PHE A 7 -79.71 -32.51 -21.08
N ALA A 8 -79.07 -31.36 -21.30
CA ALA A 8 -78.06 -31.17 -22.34
C ALA A 8 -76.71 -30.81 -21.68
N LEU A 9 -75.68 -31.55 -22.10
CA LEU A 9 -74.35 -31.63 -21.52
C LEU A 9 -73.45 -30.51 -22.05
N VAL A 10 -72.85 -29.71 -21.17
CA VAL A 10 -71.72 -28.82 -21.51
C VAL A 10 -70.55 -29.22 -20.61
N VAL A 11 -69.45 -29.66 -21.22
CA VAL A 11 -68.22 -30.07 -20.56
C VAL A 11 -67.29 -28.87 -20.45
N VAL A 12 -66.94 -28.48 -19.23
CA VAL A 12 -65.86 -27.55 -18.91
C VAL A 12 -64.87 -28.31 -18.01
N PRO A 13 -63.56 -28.35 -18.33
CA PRO A 13 -62.59 -29.02 -17.48
C PRO A 13 -62.21 -28.11 -16.29
N ALA A 14 -62.57 -28.54 -15.08
CA ALA A 14 -62.05 -27.98 -13.84
C ALA A 14 -60.75 -28.70 -13.45
N VAL A 15 -59.63 -27.98 -13.45
CA VAL A 15 -58.36 -28.48 -12.90
C VAL A 15 -58.40 -28.32 -11.38
N LEU A 16 -58.63 -29.43 -10.68
CA LEU A 16 -58.51 -29.52 -9.22
C LEU A 16 -57.03 -29.68 -8.84
N ALA A 17 -56.45 -28.67 -8.21
CA ALA A 17 -55.15 -28.78 -7.55
C ALA A 17 -55.30 -29.59 -6.25
N SER A 18 -54.87 -30.84 -6.29
CA SER A 18 -54.75 -31.73 -5.14
C SER A 18 -53.49 -31.38 -4.33
N CYS A 19 -53.67 -30.93 -3.09
CA CYS A 19 -52.57 -30.82 -2.12
C CYS A 19 -52.20 -32.19 -1.58
N THR A 20 -51.21 -32.85 -2.18
CA THR A 20 -50.49 -33.96 -1.55
C THR A 20 -49.34 -33.40 -0.73
N LYS A 21 -49.39 -33.62 0.59
CA LYS A 21 -48.36 -33.23 1.55
C LYS A 21 -47.12 -34.10 1.29
N GLN A 22 -46.15 -33.55 0.56
CA GLN A 22 -44.86 -34.19 0.33
C GLN A 22 -44.09 -34.20 1.67
N SER A 23 -43.81 -35.39 2.20
CA SER A 23 -42.95 -35.55 3.36
C SER A 23 -41.55 -35.08 2.99
N LEU A 24 -41.05 -34.06 3.71
CA LEU A 24 -39.66 -33.63 3.63
C LEU A 24 -38.76 -34.81 4.02
N PRO A 25 -37.62 -35.03 3.32
CA PRO A 25 -36.66 -36.02 3.73
C PRO A 25 -36.18 -35.70 5.15
N THR A 26 -36.22 -36.69 6.03
CA THR A 26 -35.58 -36.64 7.35
C THR A 26 -34.11 -36.30 7.15
N GLN A 27 -33.70 -35.10 7.60
CA GLN A 27 -32.29 -34.78 7.77
C GLN A 27 -31.71 -35.78 8.76
N GLU A 28 -30.71 -36.55 8.32
CA GLU A 28 -29.79 -37.16 9.27
C GLU A 28 -29.18 -36.05 10.13
N PRO A 29 -29.02 -36.28 11.45
CA PRO A 29 -28.34 -35.32 12.30
C PRO A 29 -26.93 -35.12 11.75
N LEU A 30 -26.57 -33.86 11.44
CA LEU A 30 -25.18 -33.53 11.13
C LEU A 30 -24.31 -34.09 12.25
N ALA A 31 -23.37 -34.97 11.91
CA ALA A 31 -22.27 -35.29 12.79
C ALA A 31 -21.66 -33.97 13.27
N ALA A 32 -21.57 -33.81 14.59
CA ALA A 32 -20.96 -32.65 15.19
C ALA A 32 -19.55 -32.50 14.61
N VAL A 33 -19.38 -31.51 13.72
CA VAL A 33 -18.05 -31.11 13.25
C VAL A 33 -17.38 -30.51 14.48
N ALA A 34 -16.39 -31.22 15.01
CA ALA A 34 -15.53 -30.71 16.07
C ALA A 34 -15.07 -29.28 15.69
N PRO A 35 -14.94 -28.36 16.65
CA PRO A 35 -14.45 -27.03 16.33
C PRO A 35 -13.04 -27.20 15.75
N VAL A 36 -12.91 -27.06 14.44
CA VAL A 36 -11.62 -26.77 13.84
C VAL A 36 -11.37 -25.34 14.26
N ALA A 37 -10.74 -25.19 15.43
CA ALA A 37 -9.96 -24.00 15.73
C ALA A 37 -8.96 -23.89 14.58
N ALA A 38 -9.35 -23.19 13.52
CA ALA A 38 -8.39 -22.63 12.60
C ALA A 38 -7.52 -21.74 13.49
N LYS A 39 -6.35 -22.24 13.85
CA LYS A 39 -5.28 -21.38 14.32
C LYS A 39 -5.20 -20.30 13.26
N LEU A 40 -5.59 -19.08 13.61
CA LEU A 40 -5.18 -17.89 12.90
C LEU A 40 -3.65 -17.97 12.87
N GLN A 41 -3.12 -18.48 11.77
CA GLN A 41 -1.72 -18.31 11.49
C GLN A 41 -1.63 -16.90 10.95
N THR A 42 -1.44 -15.96 11.87
CA THR A 42 -1.06 -14.58 11.60
C THR A 42 0.04 -14.64 10.54
N ALA A 43 -0.27 -14.24 9.31
CA ALA A 43 0.78 -13.98 8.33
C ALA A 43 1.47 -12.70 8.80
N THR A 44 2.41 -12.87 9.71
CA THR A 44 3.31 -11.83 10.18
C THR A 44 4.08 -11.34 8.97
N ILE A 45 3.86 -10.11 8.57
CA ILE A 45 4.80 -9.48 7.67
C ILE A 45 6.11 -9.39 8.42
N THR A 46 7.08 -10.16 7.97
CA THR A 46 8.37 -10.23 8.64
C THR A 46 9.18 -9.03 8.16
N GLN A 47 8.97 -7.87 8.80
CA GLN A 47 9.95 -6.80 8.78
C GLN A 47 11.32 -7.43 9.03
N THR A 48 12.23 -7.27 8.08
CA THR A 48 13.38 -8.17 8.02
C THR A 48 14.57 -7.50 8.65
N VAL A 49 14.59 -7.33 9.97
CA VAL A 49 15.64 -6.59 10.73
C VAL A 49 15.43 -5.07 10.65
N ASN A 50 15.07 -4.49 11.79
CA ASN A 50 15.12 -3.07 12.06
C ASN A 50 15.94 -2.86 13.33
N GLU A 51 17.23 -2.55 13.17
CA GLU A 51 18.12 -2.29 14.29
C GLU A 51 18.30 -0.79 14.48
N THR A 52 17.68 -0.27 15.54
CA THR A 52 17.77 1.14 15.93
C THR A 52 18.96 1.43 16.85
N PHE A 53 19.71 0.41 17.27
CA PHE A 53 20.82 0.50 18.23
C PHE A 53 20.45 1.05 19.62
N GLU A 54 19.16 1.20 19.91
CA GLU A 54 18.63 1.72 21.18
C GLU A 54 18.71 0.73 22.35
N THR A 55 19.25 -0.47 22.11
CA THR A 55 19.46 -1.51 23.12
C THR A 55 20.92 -1.92 23.19
N GLY A 56 21.34 -2.44 24.34
CA GLY A 56 22.73 -2.83 24.57
C GLY A 56 23.68 -1.64 24.72
N THR A 57 24.92 -1.96 25.08
CA THR A 57 25.97 -0.96 25.32
C THR A 57 27.32 -1.51 24.91
N LYS A 58 28.16 -0.67 24.29
CA LYS A 58 29.57 -0.95 24.09
C LYS A 58 30.33 0.37 24.14
N GLY A 59 31.11 0.59 25.18
CA GLY A 59 31.85 1.86 25.38
C GLY A 59 33.27 1.90 24.81
N ALA A 60 33.82 0.75 24.39
CA ALA A 60 35.18 0.64 23.88
C ALA A 60 35.19 0.38 22.37
N TYR A 61 36.22 0.84 21.67
CA TYR A 61 36.37 0.62 20.22
C TYR A 61 36.86 -0.79 19.86
N ALA A 62 37.55 -1.50 20.75
CA ALA A 62 38.08 -2.84 20.48
C ALA A 62 36.97 -3.82 20.04
N ALA A 63 37.27 -4.70 19.08
CA ALA A 63 36.33 -5.71 18.57
C ALA A 63 35.62 -6.47 19.69
N ALA A 64 34.29 -6.46 19.67
CA ALA A 64 33.49 -7.31 20.56
C ALA A 64 32.10 -7.56 19.96
N ASN A 65 31.50 -8.67 20.37
CA ASN A 65 30.10 -8.95 20.10
C ASN A 65 29.21 -8.17 21.09
N VAL A 66 28.13 -7.60 20.59
CA VAL A 66 27.10 -6.91 21.36
C VAL A 66 25.76 -7.54 21.03
N THR A 67 25.00 -7.92 22.04
CA THR A 67 23.61 -8.36 21.85
C THR A 67 22.72 -7.12 21.81
N LEU A 68 22.07 -6.91 20.67
CA LEU A 68 21.10 -5.83 20.42
C LEU A 68 19.70 -6.42 20.21
N ALA A 69 18.73 -5.57 19.89
CA ALA A 69 17.33 -5.95 19.72
C ALA A 69 17.14 -6.97 18.59
N THR A 70 17.90 -6.82 17.51
CA THR A 70 17.79 -7.71 16.33
C THR A 70 18.66 -8.96 16.41
N GLY A 71 19.65 -8.99 17.31
CA GLY A 71 20.56 -10.11 17.47
C GLY A 71 21.96 -9.69 17.87
N THR A 72 22.93 -10.60 17.69
CA THR A 72 24.33 -10.32 18.01
C THR A 72 25.01 -9.61 16.85
N TRP A 73 25.67 -8.49 17.14
CA TRP A 73 26.49 -7.74 16.20
C TRP A 73 27.94 -7.70 16.65
N ASN A 74 28.88 -7.99 15.76
CA ASN A 74 30.29 -7.74 16.01
C ASN A 74 30.63 -6.30 15.61
N MET A 75 31.18 -5.55 16.55
CA MET A 75 31.57 -4.15 16.37
C MET A 75 33.08 -4.01 16.57
N ASP A 76 33.81 -3.72 15.50
CA ASP A 76 35.27 -3.51 15.51
C ASP A 76 35.61 -2.09 15.09
N ASP A 77 36.52 -1.45 15.82
CA ASP A 77 36.79 -0.02 15.79
C ASP A 77 35.51 0.84 15.79
N ALA A 78 34.50 0.32 16.50
CA ALA A 78 33.17 0.87 16.62
C ALA A 78 32.65 0.72 18.06
N LEU A 79 31.77 1.62 18.49
CA LEU A 79 31.13 1.60 19.81
C LEU A 79 29.68 2.09 19.71
N ILE A 80 28.89 1.94 20.76
CA ILE A 80 27.55 2.56 20.89
C ILE A 80 27.70 3.85 21.70
N GLY A 81 27.45 4.99 21.06
CA GLY A 81 27.71 6.33 21.59
C GLY A 81 26.44 7.11 21.85
N ASN A 82 26.39 7.80 22.98
CA ASN A 82 25.27 8.65 23.40
C ASN A 82 25.70 10.08 23.77
N SER A 83 26.90 10.50 23.38
CA SER A 83 27.38 11.86 23.66
C SER A 83 26.61 12.90 22.84
N THR A 84 26.71 14.17 23.23
CA THR A 84 26.07 15.29 22.48
C THR A 84 26.61 15.46 21.05
N SER A 85 27.82 14.96 20.78
CA SER A 85 28.41 14.96 19.44
C SER A 85 27.98 13.78 18.58
N ASP A 86 27.37 12.74 19.18
CA ASP A 86 26.81 11.62 18.43
C ASP A 86 25.49 12.05 17.78
N ARG A 87 25.44 11.94 16.45
CA ARG A 87 24.23 12.11 15.66
C ARG A 87 23.44 10.82 15.73
N LYS A 88 22.18 10.93 16.14
CA LYS A 88 21.34 9.80 16.51
C LYS A 88 19.88 10.16 16.36
N ASP A 89 19.05 9.17 16.06
CA ASP A 89 17.60 9.24 16.13
C ASP A 89 17.12 8.38 17.30
N GLY A 90 16.94 9.02 18.46
CA GLY A 90 16.76 8.32 19.73
C GLY A 90 17.84 8.69 20.75
N SER A 91 18.29 7.72 21.53
CA SER A 91 19.18 7.94 22.68
C SER A 91 20.64 7.60 22.39
N GLN A 92 20.92 6.76 21.41
CA GLN A 92 22.30 6.36 21.07
C GLN A 92 22.43 5.90 19.62
N SER A 93 23.63 5.97 19.06
CA SER A 93 23.92 5.42 17.72
C SER A 93 25.29 4.78 17.67
N VAL A 94 25.58 4.00 16.63
CA VAL A 94 26.91 3.40 16.44
C VAL A 94 27.87 4.48 15.99
N ARG A 95 29.04 4.57 16.62
CA ARG A 95 30.14 5.46 16.21
C ARG A 95 31.33 4.63 15.74
N ILE A 96 31.74 4.85 14.50
CA ILE A 96 32.81 4.09 13.82
C ILE A 96 33.96 5.03 13.46
N ARG A 97 35.21 4.57 13.63
CA ARG A 97 36.43 5.28 13.22
C ARG A 97 37.35 4.37 12.38
N ASN A 98 38.47 4.93 11.91
CA ASN A 98 39.48 4.21 11.13
C ASN A 98 38.80 3.47 9.96
N THR A 99 39.03 2.16 9.87
CA THR A 99 38.39 1.22 8.94
C THR A 99 37.46 0.25 9.68
N GLY A 100 36.82 0.72 10.76
CA GLY A 100 35.97 -0.09 11.61
C GLY A 100 34.78 -0.70 10.88
N THR A 101 34.26 -1.78 11.46
CA THR A 101 33.18 -2.59 10.88
C THR A 101 32.04 -2.80 11.86
N LEU A 102 30.85 -2.96 11.28
CA LEU A 102 29.66 -3.42 11.97
C LEU A 102 29.16 -4.65 11.22
N THR A 103 29.20 -5.82 11.87
CA THR A 103 28.95 -7.12 11.23
C THR A 103 27.80 -7.85 11.91
N MET A 104 26.83 -8.29 11.13
CA MET A 104 25.74 -9.14 11.64
C MET A 104 26.29 -10.52 12.06
N GLY A 105 25.96 -10.94 13.28
CA GLY A 105 26.24 -12.28 13.80
C GLY A 105 25.09 -13.27 13.62
N PHE A 106 24.07 -12.89 12.86
CA PHE A 106 22.87 -13.67 12.57
C PHE A 106 22.47 -13.54 11.10
N ASP A 107 21.61 -14.44 10.66
CA ASP A 107 21.18 -14.59 9.28
C ASP A 107 19.82 -13.91 9.02
N VAL A 108 19.71 -13.28 7.86
CA VAL A 108 18.43 -12.92 7.22
C VAL A 108 18.08 -14.03 6.25
N THR A 109 17.05 -14.82 6.54
CA THR A 109 16.72 -16.04 5.76
C THR A 109 15.79 -15.80 4.58
N SER A 110 15.15 -14.62 4.51
CA SER A 110 14.15 -14.26 3.52
C SER A 110 14.69 -13.40 2.37
N GLY A 111 16.02 -13.36 2.19
CA GLY A 111 16.66 -12.45 1.24
C GLY A 111 16.57 -10.98 1.68
N ALA A 112 17.02 -10.07 0.81
CA ALA A 112 16.94 -8.63 1.01
C ALA A 112 16.74 -7.89 -0.32
N SER A 113 15.70 -7.07 -0.41
CA SER A 113 15.38 -6.19 -1.54
C SER A 113 16.12 -4.88 -1.39
N THR A 114 16.01 -4.26 -0.22
CA THR A 114 16.67 -3.00 0.09
C THR A 114 17.27 -3.03 1.49
N VAL A 115 18.33 -2.24 1.67
CA VAL A 115 18.90 -1.95 2.98
C VAL A 115 18.98 -0.44 3.11
N THR A 116 18.45 0.12 4.20
CA THR A 116 18.56 1.55 4.50
C THR A 116 19.31 1.76 5.81
N ILE A 117 20.13 2.80 5.85
CA ILE A 117 21.01 3.08 6.99
C ILE A 117 21.12 4.60 7.13
N LYS A 118 20.79 5.13 8.31
CA LYS A 118 21.07 6.54 8.62
C LYS A 118 22.56 6.73 8.93
N HIS A 119 23.12 7.82 8.44
CA HIS A 119 24.53 8.13 8.64
C HIS A 119 24.77 9.64 8.74
N ALA A 120 25.80 10.00 9.51
CA ALA A 120 26.30 11.37 9.61
C ALA A 120 27.77 11.39 10.05
N VAL A 121 28.38 12.56 9.98
CA VAL A 121 29.67 12.86 10.59
C VAL A 121 29.49 13.09 12.10
N TYR A 122 30.40 12.53 12.90
CA TYR A 122 30.43 12.77 14.35
C TYR A 122 30.93 14.19 14.67
N GLY A 123 30.20 14.92 15.51
CA GLY A 123 30.65 16.22 16.01
C GLY A 123 31.04 17.20 14.88
N THR A 124 32.35 17.46 14.75
CA THR A 124 32.97 18.33 13.74
C THR A 124 34.07 17.61 12.94
N ASP A 125 34.09 16.27 12.98
CA ASP A 125 35.09 15.46 12.28
C ASP A 125 34.99 15.68 10.74
N GLY A 126 36.03 15.30 10.00
CA GLY A 126 36.00 15.38 8.54
C GLY A 126 35.16 14.26 7.89
N SER A 127 34.86 14.43 6.60
CA SER A 127 34.13 13.44 5.81
C SER A 127 34.83 12.07 5.77
N SER A 128 34.03 11.02 5.70
CA SER A 128 34.49 9.64 5.57
C SER A 128 33.58 8.88 4.61
N THR A 129 34.15 7.92 3.89
CA THR A 129 33.36 7.00 3.05
C THR A 129 33.20 5.65 3.72
N TRP A 130 32.12 4.96 3.38
CA TRP A 130 31.80 3.62 3.87
C TRP A 130 31.00 2.83 2.83
N GLN A 131 30.93 1.52 3.01
CA GLN A 131 30.29 0.59 2.07
C GLN A 131 29.45 -0.43 2.81
N LEU A 132 28.38 -0.88 2.15
CA LEU A 132 27.61 -2.04 2.55
C LEU A 132 28.13 -3.29 1.82
N TRP A 133 28.21 -4.40 2.53
CA TRP A 133 28.66 -5.69 2.01
C TRP A 133 27.68 -6.79 2.42
N ALA A 134 27.39 -7.73 1.53
CA ALA A 134 26.49 -8.86 1.76
C ALA A 134 27.24 -10.19 1.60
N SER A 135 26.84 -11.21 2.35
CA SER A 135 27.33 -12.58 2.25
C SER A 135 26.18 -13.55 2.19
N SER A 136 26.17 -14.47 1.21
CA SER A 136 25.17 -15.54 1.10
C SER A 136 25.58 -16.84 1.81
N ASN A 137 26.78 -16.89 2.40
CA ASN A 137 27.34 -18.09 3.03
C ASN A 137 27.94 -17.82 4.43
N GLY A 138 27.76 -16.61 4.96
CA GLY A 138 28.26 -16.20 6.27
C GLY A 138 29.78 -16.04 6.39
N GLY A 139 30.53 -16.09 5.27
CA GLY A 139 31.99 -16.00 5.24
C GLY A 139 32.53 -15.01 4.21
N SER A 140 32.27 -15.24 2.93
CA SER A 140 32.72 -14.35 1.85
C SER A 140 31.71 -13.22 1.65
N TYR A 141 32.19 -11.98 1.71
CA TYR A 141 31.36 -10.79 1.55
C TYR A 141 31.67 -10.09 0.22
N THR A 142 30.64 -9.61 -0.47
CA THR A 142 30.72 -8.78 -1.67
C THR A 142 30.07 -7.42 -1.44
N GLN A 143 30.67 -6.36 -1.97
CA GLN A 143 30.09 -5.02 -1.87
C GLN A 143 28.70 -5.00 -2.52
N THR A 144 27.75 -4.34 -1.86
CA THR A 144 26.36 -4.19 -2.31
C THR A 144 26.04 -2.70 -2.42
N GLY A 145 25.69 -2.26 -3.62
CA GLY A 145 25.45 -0.84 -3.95
C GLY A 145 26.71 0.05 -3.92
N SER A 146 26.48 1.36 -3.95
CA SER A 146 27.53 2.37 -4.08
C SER A 146 28.28 2.63 -2.78
N THR A 147 29.48 3.21 -2.89
CA THR A 147 30.19 3.77 -1.73
C THR A 147 29.48 5.04 -1.28
N ILE A 148 29.15 5.13 0.01
CA ILE A 148 28.49 6.30 0.59
C ILE A 148 29.53 7.25 1.21
N THR A 149 29.28 8.55 1.11
CA THR A 149 30.07 9.59 1.78
C THR A 149 29.25 10.24 2.88
N SER A 150 29.71 10.13 4.13
CA SER A 150 29.22 10.98 5.23
C SER A 150 29.99 12.29 5.21
N SER A 151 29.31 13.40 4.91
CA SER A 151 29.90 14.75 4.85
C SER A 151 29.15 15.80 5.67
N SER A 152 28.00 15.45 6.24
CA SER A 152 27.13 16.34 7.00
C SER A 152 26.96 15.84 8.43
N THR A 153 26.70 16.77 9.35
CA THR A 153 26.31 16.49 10.74
C THR A 153 24.83 16.19 10.91
N THR A 154 24.02 16.39 9.87
CA THR A 154 22.61 15.99 9.84
C THR A 154 22.53 14.54 9.40
N LEU A 155 21.74 13.71 10.10
CA LEU A 155 21.49 12.34 9.67
C LEU A 155 20.83 12.34 8.29
N ALA A 156 21.49 11.67 7.35
CA ALA A 156 20.96 11.35 6.03
C ALA A 156 20.72 9.84 5.95
N THR A 157 19.75 9.41 5.14
CA THR A 157 19.49 7.98 4.90
C THR A 157 20.19 7.55 3.62
N ALA A 158 21.11 6.60 3.73
CA ALA A 158 21.61 5.86 2.59
C ALA A 158 20.66 4.70 2.28
N SER A 159 20.38 4.47 1.00
CA SER A 159 19.54 3.37 0.53
C SER A 159 20.31 2.53 -0.48
N PHE A 160 20.31 1.21 -0.28
CA PHE A 160 20.97 0.23 -1.13
C PHE A 160 19.92 -0.71 -1.70
N THR A 161 19.85 -0.80 -3.02
CA THR A 161 19.15 -1.90 -3.69
C THR A 161 20.03 -3.15 -3.62
N VAL A 162 19.52 -4.20 -2.98
CA VAL A 162 20.21 -5.47 -2.79
C VAL A 162 19.66 -6.53 -3.76
N ASN A 163 18.34 -6.75 -3.76
CA ASN A 163 17.64 -7.73 -4.59
C ASN A 163 18.32 -9.12 -4.61
N LEU A 164 18.78 -9.59 -3.45
CA LEU A 164 19.37 -10.92 -3.28
C LEU A 164 18.40 -11.82 -2.53
N THR A 165 18.17 -13.02 -3.02
CA THR A 165 17.32 -14.03 -2.35
C THR A 165 18.16 -15.00 -1.53
N GLY A 166 17.50 -15.77 -0.66
CA GLY A 166 18.15 -16.77 0.20
C GLY A 166 18.73 -16.18 1.47
N THR A 167 19.56 -16.96 2.17
CA THR A 167 20.15 -16.56 3.44
C THR A 167 21.26 -15.54 3.23
N LEU A 168 21.17 -14.38 3.88
CA LEU A 168 22.11 -13.27 3.77
C LEU A 168 22.61 -12.81 5.15
N ARG A 169 23.84 -12.31 5.18
CA ARG A 169 24.38 -11.46 6.26
C ARG A 169 24.95 -10.18 5.70
N PHE A 170 24.84 -9.09 6.45
CA PHE A 170 25.42 -7.81 6.07
C PHE A 170 26.56 -7.37 6.97
N GLN A 171 27.44 -6.59 6.37
CA GLN A 171 28.54 -5.91 7.05
C GLN A 171 28.68 -4.50 6.49
N LEU A 172 28.76 -3.52 7.37
CA LEU A 172 29.17 -2.15 7.02
C LEU A 172 30.67 -2.02 7.25
N ARG A 173 31.37 -1.39 6.29
CA ARG A 173 32.80 -1.11 6.36
C ARG A 173 33.08 0.37 6.13
N LYS A 174 33.72 1.03 7.09
CA LYS A 174 34.29 2.36 6.85
C LYS A 174 35.57 2.23 6.03
N ILE A 175 35.75 3.07 5.02
CA ILE A 175 36.84 2.96 4.04
C ILE A 175 37.85 4.10 4.16
N THR A 176 37.38 5.35 4.27
CA THR A 176 38.27 6.54 4.30
C THR A 176 38.04 7.41 5.54
N GLY A 177 38.83 8.47 5.68
CA GLY A 177 38.72 9.46 6.76
C GLY A 177 39.57 9.16 8.00
N GLY A 178 40.27 8.02 8.04
CA GLY A 178 41.17 7.66 9.14
C GLY A 178 40.45 7.77 10.49
N ALA A 179 41.06 8.49 11.43
CA ALA A 179 40.51 8.67 12.78
C ALA A 179 39.19 9.47 12.84
N ASN A 180 38.77 10.14 11.75
CA ASN A 180 37.46 10.79 11.68
C ASN A 180 36.36 9.76 11.90
N ARG A 181 35.36 10.16 12.69
CA ARG A 181 34.25 9.30 13.10
C ARG A 181 32.99 9.60 12.30
N ILE A 182 32.23 8.56 12.05
CA ILE A 182 30.86 8.63 11.53
C ILE A 182 29.91 8.00 12.53
N ASN A 183 28.69 8.54 12.59
CA ASN A 183 27.57 7.90 13.23
C ASN A 183 26.79 7.08 12.19
N ILE A 184 26.34 5.90 12.61
CA ILE A 184 25.47 4.98 11.90
C ILE A 184 24.28 4.70 12.80
N ASP A 185 23.08 4.80 12.24
CA ASP A 185 21.83 4.61 12.98
C ASP A 185 20.75 3.98 12.08
N ASP A 186 19.69 3.46 12.68
CA ASP A 186 18.53 2.87 12.00
C ASP A 186 18.90 1.98 10.79
N PHE A 187 19.52 0.82 11.08
CA PHE A 187 19.88 -0.17 10.07
C PHE A 187 18.67 -1.05 9.78
N VAL A 188 18.03 -0.82 8.62
CA VAL A 188 16.84 -1.54 8.20
C VAL A 188 17.15 -2.41 7.00
N ILE A 189 16.76 -3.68 7.04
CA ILE A 189 16.78 -4.58 5.89
C ILE A 189 15.32 -4.90 5.54
N ASN A 190 14.99 -4.80 4.26
CA ASN A 190 13.70 -5.19 3.73
C ASN A 190 13.90 -6.47 2.93
N SER A 191 13.07 -7.51 3.14
CA SER A 191 13.19 -8.78 2.41
C SER A 191 13.13 -8.62 0.90
N ALA A 192 13.91 -9.43 0.18
CA ALA A 192 13.70 -9.69 -1.25
C ALA A 192 12.78 -10.89 -1.30
N ASP A 193 11.49 -10.64 -1.30
CA ASP A 193 10.53 -11.73 -1.33
C ASP A 193 10.77 -12.58 -2.59
N SER A 194 11.27 -13.80 -2.39
CA SER A 194 11.33 -14.83 -3.41
C SER A 194 9.90 -15.28 -3.61
N GLY A 195 9.24 -14.66 -4.59
CA GLY A 195 7.82 -14.71 -4.88
C GLY A 195 7.06 -15.89 -4.28
N THR A 196 6.32 -15.61 -3.20
CA THR A 196 4.96 -16.12 -2.97
C THR A 196 4.30 -15.22 -1.91
N GLY A 197 3.70 -14.12 -2.36
CA GLY A 197 2.56 -13.44 -1.72
C GLY A 197 2.75 -12.83 -0.32
N GLY A 198 2.38 -11.56 -0.21
CA GLY A 198 1.95 -10.96 1.06
C GLY A 198 3.00 -10.12 1.76
N GLY A 199 3.16 -8.88 1.30
CA GLY A 199 3.78 -7.82 2.09
C GLY A 199 2.87 -7.28 3.20
N GLY A 200 3.34 -6.17 3.80
CA GLY A 200 2.62 -5.30 4.76
C GLY A 200 3.45 -4.74 5.94
N GLY A 201 3.84 -3.47 5.87
CA GLY A 201 4.22 -2.69 7.06
C GLY A 201 5.72 -2.64 7.36
N THR A 202 6.34 -1.49 7.57
CA THR A 202 5.85 -0.15 7.93
C THR A 202 6.84 0.90 7.43
N GLY A 203 6.33 2.05 6.99
CA GLY A 203 7.14 3.21 6.61
C GLY A 203 7.49 3.23 5.12
N GLY A 204 7.04 4.27 4.42
CA GLY A 204 7.15 4.43 2.96
C GLY A 204 8.52 4.00 2.41
N SER A 205 8.55 2.84 1.76
CA SER A 205 9.71 2.38 1.03
C SER A 205 9.73 3.06 -0.33
N THR A 206 10.69 3.93 -0.58
CA THR A 206 10.94 4.60 -1.87
C THR A 206 11.67 3.69 -2.86
N GLY A 207 11.36 2.39 -2.85
CA GLY A 207 11.85 1.42 -3.82
C GLY A 207 11.00 1.43 -5.10
N ASP A 208 11.57 0.91 -6.19
CA ASP A 208 10.82 0.63 -7.41
C ASP A 208 9.54 -0.15 -7.12
N ASN A 209 8.48 0.13 -7.87
CA ASN A 209 7.17 -0.52 -7.77
C ASN A 209 6.49 -0.32 -6.41
N SER A 210 6.98 0.59 -5.58
CA SER A 210 6.32 0.97 -4.34
C SER A 210 5.02 1.70 -4.62
N ASN A 211 4.00 1.36 -3.85
CA ASN A 211 2.70 2.02 -3.89
C ASN A 211 2.76 3.50 -3.51
N LEU A 212 3.84 3.98 -2.88
CA LEU A 212 4.09 5.39 -2.57
C LEU A 212 5.30 5.97 -3.32
N LEU A 213 5.77 5.33 -4.41
CA LEU A 213 6.96 5.82 -5.10
C LEU A 213 6.83 7.27 -5.57
N MET A 214 5.62 7.68 -5.99
CA MET A 214 5.34 9.04 -6.45
C MET A 214 5.16 10.05 -5.31
N GLY A 215 5.22 9.63 -4.05
CA GLY A 215 5.15 10.52 -2.89
C GLY A 215 3.91 10.32 -2.02
N ASN A 216 3.80 11.14 -0.97
CA ASN A 216 2.71 11.12 0.00
C ASN A 216 1.87 12.40 -0.17
N PRO A 217 0.71 12.33 -0.86
CA PRO A 217 -0.01 13.52 -1.31
C PRO A 217 -0.42 14.54 -0.24
N SER A 218 -0.73 14.07 0.96
CA SER A 218 -1.27 14.90 2.04
C SER A 218 -0.36 14.94 3.27
N GLY A 219 0.86 14.39 3.17
CA GLY A 219 1.73 14.21 4.33
C GLY A 219 1.11 13.33 5.43
N ALA A 220 0.29 12.35 5.04
CA ALA A 220 -0.38 11.44 5.97
C ALA A 220 0.63 10.72 6.87
N THR A 221 0.28 10.51 8.14
CA THR A 221 1.16 9.84 9.13
C THR A 221 0.45 8.66 9.77
N THR A 222 1.22 7.73 10.36
CA THR A 222 0.68 6.55 11.06
C THR A 222 0.20 6.87 12.49
N SER A 223 0.03 8.15 12.85
CA SER A 223 -0.43 8.55 14.18
C SER A 223 -1.94 8.71 14.20
N ALA A 224 -2.64 7.72 14.76
CA ALA A 224 -4.09 7.76 14.96
C ALA A 224 -4.56 8.87 15.93
N VAL A 225 -3.64 9.43 16.73
CA VAL A 225 -3.96 10.49 17.71
C VAL A 225 -3.85 11.87 17.07
N THR A 226 -2.79 12.11 16.30
CA THR A 226 -2.49 13.44 15.75
C THR A 226 -2.96 13.63 14.32
N SER A 227 -3.30 12.54 13.61
CA SER A 227 -3.74 12.59 12.21
C SER A 227 -4.91 11.63 11.93
N PRO A 228 -5.99 11.63 12.75
CA PRO A 228 -7.09 10.68 12.58
C PRO A 228 -7.90 10.85 11.28
N ASP A 229 -7.90 12.05 10.70
CA ASP A 229 -8.53 12.41 9.44
C ASP A 229 -7.55 12.35 8.24
N ASN A 230 -6.29 11.96 8.49
CA ASN A 230 -5.22 11.85 7.50
C ASN A 230 -4.25 10.71 7.88
N TYR A 231 -4.82 9.55 8.19
CA TYR A 231 -4.11 8.41 8.79
C TYR A 231 -3.52 7.50 7.72
N LEU A 232 -2.20 7.37 7.68
CA LEU A 232 -1.50 6.56 6.69
C LEU A 232 -1.64 5.06 7.01
N MET A 233 -2.20 4.30 6.06
CA MET A 233 -2.36 2.86 6.14
C MET A 233 -1.65 2.19 4.96
N ASP A 234 -0.72 1.29 5.26
CA ASP A 234 -0.09 0.42 4.27
C ASP A 234 -0.82 -0.92 4.24
N GLN A 235 -1.64 -1.11 3.21
CA GLN A 235 -2.44 -2.31 2.99
C GLN A 235 -1.69 -3.35 2.18
N THR A 236 -0.36 -3.23 2.06
CA THR A 236 0.54 -4.08 1.26
C THR A 236 0.41 -3.89 -0.23
N TYR A 237 -0.80 -4.03 -0.74
CA TYR A 237 -1.10 -4.03 -2.16
C TYR A 237 -1.48 -2.65 -2.66
N TYR A 238 -1.73 -1.71 -1.75
CA TYR A 238 -1.93 -0.28 -2.00
C TYR A 238 -1.66 0.44 -0.67
N VAL A 239 -1.51 1.75 -0.73
CA VAL A 239 -1.33 2.60 0.45
C VAL A 239 -2.38 3.69 0.42
N GLU A 240 -2.96 4.02 1.56
CA GLU A 240 -4.05 4.99 1.65
C GLU A 240 -3.83 5.99 2.78
N SER A 241 -4.35 7.20 2.60
CA SER A 241 -4.66 8.09 3.72
C SER A 241 -6.13 7.89 4.06
N TYR A 242 -6.41 7.31 5.22
CA TYR A 242 -7.78 7.11 5.70
C TYR A 242 -8.27 8.31 6.51
N ASN A 243 -9.52 8.70 6.28
CA ASN A 243 -10.19 9.76 7.03
C ASN A 243 -11.26 9.16 7.93
N ARG A 244 -10.98 9.06 9.24
CA ARG A 244 -11.91 8.52 10.23
C ARG A 244 -13.28 9.19 10.17
N ASP A 245 -13.31 10.51 10.02
CA ASP A 245 -14.54 11.29 10.13
C ASP A 245 -15.39 11.22 8.85
N GLN A 246 -14.79 10.82 7.72
CA GLN A 246 -15.51 10.58 6.47
C GLN A 246 -15.83 9.11 6.22
N GLY A 247 -15.27 8.17 6.98
CA GLY A 247 -15.49 6.73 6.81
C GLY A 247 -14.98 6.17 5.48
N LYS A 248 -14.06 6.87 4.82
CA LYS A 248 -13.51 6.55 3.49
C LYS A 248 -12.07 7.11 3.37
N PRO A 249 -11.28 6.72 2.36
CA PRO A 249 -9.97 7.30 2.17
C PRO A 249 -10.05 8.73 1.60
N ASN A 250 -9.05 9.54 1.95
CA ASN A 250 -8.73 10.81 1.29
C ASN A 250 -8.16 10.54 -0.10
N TRP A 251 -7.22 9.59 -0.16
CA TRP A 251 -6.60 9.07 -1.37
C TRP A 251 -6.09 7.64 -1.14
N VAL A 252 -5.95 6.89 -2.22
CA VAL A 252 -5.34 5.56 -2.30
C VAL A 252 -4.34 5.56 -3.45
N SER A 253 -3.14 5.06 -3.20
CA SER A 253 -2.02 5.04 -4.12
C SER A 253 -1.52 3.61 -4.32
N TRP A 254 -1.22 3.23 -5.56
CA TRP A 254 -0.75 1.89 -5.88
C TRP A 254 0.08 1.82 -7.15
N TYR A 255 1.00 0.85 -7.19
CA TYR A 255 1.69 0.45 -8.40
C TYR A 255 0.83 -0.54 -9.19
N LEU A 256 0.77 -0.41 -10.51
CA LEU A 256 0.13 -1.37 -11.39
C LEU A 256 1.08 -1.75 -12.53
N GLY A 257 1.56 -2.98 -12.48
CA GLY A 257 2.38 -3.57 -13.54
C GLY A 257 2.06 -5.04 -13.71
N ASN A 258 2.86 -5.74 -14.53
CA ASN A 258 2.63 -7.17 -14.82
C ASN A 258 2.67 -8.05 -13.56
N THR A 259 3.41 -7.65 -12.53
CA THR A 259 3.50 -8.37 -11.24
C THR A 259 2.26 -8.21 -10.36
N SER A 260 1.42 -7.21 -10.64
CA SER A 260 0.14 -6.99 -9.95
C SER A 260 -0.98 -7.90 -10.48
N LEU A 261 -0.82 -8.37 -11.73
CA LEU A 261 -1.82 -9.15 -12.44
C LEU A 261 -1.54 -10.65 -12.37
N GLY A 262 -2.59 -11.45 -12.47
CA GLY A 262 -2.55 -12.89 -12.46
C GLY A 262 -3.90 -13.50 -12.84
N SER A 263 -4.16 -14.72 -12.38
CA SER A 263 -5.38 -15.48 -12.70
C SER A 263 -6.34 -15.61 -11.51
N THR A 264 -6.09 -14.93 -10.40
CA THR A 264 -6.95 -14.98 -9.22
C THR A 264 -8.34 -14.42 -9.55
N ALA A 265 -9.38 -15.20 -9.25
CA ALA A 265 -10.75 -14.76 -9.39
C ALA A 265 -11.11 -13.66 -8.38
N ARG A 266 -12.08 -12.82 -8.71
CA ARG A 266 -12.65 -11.84 -7.79
C ARG A 266 -13.20 -12.52 -6.53
N GLN A 267 -12.88 -12.00 -5.36
CA GLN A 267 -13.23 -12.63 -4.08
C GLN A 267 -14.59 -12.18 -3.53
N ASP A 268 -15.05 -10.97 -3.86
CA ASP A 268 -16.35 -10.42 -3.45
C ASP A 268 -16.59 -10.43 -1.93
N ASP A 269 -15.52 -10.40 -1.13
CA ASP A 269 -15.52 -10.55 0.32
C ASP A 269 -15.43 -9.20 1.05
N PHE A 270 -16.38 -8.29 0.73
CA PHE A 270 -16.49 -6.99 1.38
C PHE A 270 -16.52 -7.13 2.90
N ARG A 271 -15.57 -6.50 3.59
CA ARG A 271 -15.45 -6.64 5.04
C ARG A 271 -14.85 -5.41 5.72
N PRO A 272 -15.22 -5.16 6.99
CA PRO A 272 -14.56 -4.12 7.77
C PRO A 272 -13.07 -4.41 7.88
N ASP A 273 -12.28 -3.34 7.97
CA ASP A 273 -10.83 -3.46 8.13
C ASP A 273 -10.48 -3.65 9.62
N PRO A 274 -9.89 -4.81 10.00
CA PRO A 274 -9.54 -5.09 11.39
C PRO A 274 -8.32 -4.31 11.88
N THR A 275 -7.60 -3.62 11.00
CA THR A 275 -6.40 -2.84 11.34
C THR A 275 -6.70 -1.40 11.76
N LEU A 276 -7.96 -0.96 11.61
CA LEU A 276 -8.38 0.36 12.08
C LEU A 276 -8.14 0.52 13.59
N PRO A 277 -7.69 1.71 14.05
CA PRO A 277 -7.50 1.98 15.46
C PRO A 277 -8.74 1.68 16.30
N SER A 278 -8.52 1.13 17.50
CA SER A 278 -9.61 0.77 18.41
C SER A 278 -10.51 1.99 18.72
N GLY A 279 -11.82 1.78 18.65
CA GLY A 279 -12.83 2.82 18.88
C GLY A 279 -13.22 3.63 17.64
N TRP A 280 -12.56 3.45 16.50
CA TRP A 280 -13.01 4.02 15.24
C TRP A 280 -14.20 3.24 14.69
N PHE A 281 -15.11 3.93 14.02
CA PHE A 281 -16.22 3.27 13.35
C PHE A 281 -15.68 2.41 12.20
N SER A 282 -15.99 1.12 12.22
CA SER A 282 -15.55 0.19 11.19
C SER A 282 -16.72 -0.08 10.24
N VAL A 283 -16.64 0.49 9.05
CA VAL A 283 -17.69 0.39 8.03
C VAL A 283 -17.87 -1.08 7.65
N ALA A 284 -19.09 -1.58 7.81
CA ALA A 284 -19.44 -2.94 7.41
C ALA A 284 -19.91 -2.98 5.96
N ALA A 285 -19.84 -4.16 5.33
CA ALA A 285 -20.37 -4.35 3.98
C ALA A 285 -21.84 -3.89 3.87
N SER A 286 -22.67 -4.11 4.89
CA SER A 286 -24.06 -3.69 4.91
C SER A 286 -24.28 -2.18 4.96
N GLY A 287 -23.26 -1.37 5.30
CA GLY A 287 -23.39 0.08 5.47
C GLY A 287 -23.83 0.84 4.21
N TYR A 288 -23.61 0.24 3.04
CA TYR A 288 -24.00 0.80 1.75
C TYR A 288 -25.36 0.28 1.26
N SER A 289 -25.90 -0.76 1.89
CA SER A 289 -27.11 -1.44 1.42
C SER A 289 -28.32 -0.51 1.42
N GLY A 290 -29.03 -0.45 0.29
CA GLY A 290 -30.22 0.41 0.14
C GLY A 290 -29.92 1.90 0.03
N SER A 291 -28.65 2.32 0.00
CA SER A 291 -28.29 3.74 -0.14
C SER A 291 -28.51 4.29 -1.55
N GLY A 292 -28.50 3.42 -2.56
CA GLY A 292 -28.49 3.81 -3.98
C GLY A 292 -27.09 4.14 -4.52
N PHE A 293 -26.03 3.95 -3.72
CA PHE A 293 -24.63 4.04 -4.12
C PHE A 293 -23.97 2.66 -4.05
N ASP A 294 -23.02 2.43 -4.95
CA ASP A 294 -22.19 1.24 -4.97
C ASP A 294 -21.06 1.34 -3.94
N ARG A 295 -20.50 0.18 -3.60
CA ARG A 295 -19.20 0.05 -2.92
C ARG A 295 -18.10 0.24 -3.97
N GLY A 296 -17.88 1.50 -4.36
CA GLY A 296 -16.88 1.87 -5.36
C GLY A 296 -15.48 1.65 -4.81
N HIS A 297 -14.67 0.86 -5.52
CA HIS A 297 -13.28 0.61 -5.14
C HIS A 297 -12.44 1.84 -5.49
N ASN A 298 -11.45 2.18 -4.65
CA ASN A 298 -10.37 3.09 -5.06
C ASN A 298 -9.29 2.32 -5.81
N CYS A 299 -8.64 1.34 -5.15
CA CYS A 299 -7.81 0.34 -5.82
C CYS A 299 -8.69 -0.84 -6.29
N PRO A 300 -8.84 -1.08 -7.61
CA PRO A 300 -9.83 -2.02 -8.11
C PRO A 300 -9.37 -3.47 -7.99
N SER A 301 -10.34 -4.37 -7.80
CA SER A 301 -10.08 -5.82 -7.69
C SER A 301 -9.34 -6.40 -8.91
N ALA A 302 -9.64 -5.91 -10.12
CA ALA A 302 -9.00 -6.38 -11.35
C ALA A 302 -7.51 -6.01 -11.46
N ASP A 303 -7.04 -5.05 -10.66
CA ASP A 303 -5.64 -4.66 -10.60
C ASP A 303 -4.83 -5.51 -9.60
N ARG A 304 -5.50 -6.39 -8.85
CA ARG A 304 -4.90 -7.25 -7.83
C ARG A 304 -5.33 -8.69 -8.02
N THR A 305 -4.82 -9.31 -9.08
CA THR A 305 -5.14 -10.69 -9.48
C THR A 305 -3.95 -11.65 -9.34
N SER A 306 -2.81 -11.17 -8.86
CA SER A 306 -1.60 -11.97 -8.62
C SER A 306 -1.79 -13.08 -7.58
N THR A 307 -2.53 -12.81 -6.50
CA THR A 307 -2.85 -13.79 -5.45
C THR A 307 -4.23 -13.54 -4.85
N VAL A 308 -4.80 -14.55 -4.20
CA VAL A 308 -6.04 -14.42 -3.40
C VAL A 308 -5.92 -13.29 -2.39
N ALA A 309 -4.82 -13.24 -1.62
CA ALA A 309 -4.60 -12.19 -0.63
C ALA A 309 -4.57 -10.78 -1.24
N ALA A 310 -3.93 -10.61 -2.41
CA ALA A 310 -3.94 -9.34 -3.14
C ALA A 310 -5.37 -8.91 -3.50
N ASN A 311 -6.17 -9.85 -4.02
CA ASN A 311 -7.53 -9.57 -4.41
C ASN A 311 -8.42 -9.24 -3.20
N GLN A 312 -8.34 -10.05 -2.14
CA GLN A 312 -9.10 -9.83 -0.89
C GLN A 312 -8.76 -8.49 -0.25
N ALA A 313 -7.52 -7.99 -0.36
CA ALA A 313 -7.16 -6.68 0.17
C ALA A 313 -7.99 -5.55 -0.45
N THR A 314 -8.38 -5.67 -1.72
CA THR A 314 -9.20 -4.64 -2.39
C THR A 314 -10.64 -4.57 -1.86
N PHE A 315 -11.10 -5.58 -1.13
CA PHE A 315 -12.46 -5.65 -0.54
C PHE A 315 -12.55 -5.16 0.91
N LEU A 316 -11.47 -4.62 1.47
CA LEU A 316 -11.53 -3.91 2.74
C LEU A 316 -12.38 -2.65 2.56
N MET A 317 -13.30 -2.39 3.50
CA MET A 317 -14.19 -1.22 3.41
C MET A 317 -13.44 0.12 3.53
N THR A 318 -12.20 0.13 4.01
CA THR A 318 -11.28 1.28 4.00
C THR A 318 -10.88 1.71 2.58
N ASN A 319 -10.92 0.80 1.61
CA ASN A 319 -10.70 1.07 0.18
C ASN A 319 -11.98 1.48 -0.58
N MET A 320 -13.12 1.63 0.11
CA MET A 320 -14.41 1.93 -0.52
C MET A 320 -14.78 3.41 -0.45
N MET A 321 -15.51 3.88 -1.46
CA MET A 321 -16.23 5.16 -1.43
C MET A 321 -17.66 4.98 -1.98
N PRO A 322 -18.66 5.76 -1.51
CA PRO A 322 -19.99 5.76 -2.11
C PRO A 322 -19.93 6.32 -3.53
N GLN A 323 -20.09 5.46 -4.52
CA GLN A 323 -19.99 5.83 -5.93
C GLN A 323 -21.33 5.64 -6.63
N ALA A 324 -21.75 6.63 -7.42
CA ALA A 324 -22.97 6.52 -8.22
C ALA A 324 -22.81 5.36 -9.23
N PRO A 325 -23.82 4.48 -9.42
CA PRO A 325 -23.66 3.31 -10.28
C PRO A 325 -23.17 3.58 -11.70
N ASN A 326 -23.69 4.60 -12.41
CA ASN A 326 -23.19 4.91 -13.76
C ASN A 326 -21.76 5.49 -13.76
N ASN A 327 -21.32 6.09 -12.65
CA ASN A 327 -19.92 6.44 -12.48
C ASN A 327 -19.09 5.16 -12.33
N ASN A 328 -19.40 4.33 -11.33
CA ASN A 328 -18.66 3.10 -11.00
C ASN A 328 -18.60 2.09 -12.16
N GLU A 329 -19.76 1.69 -12.68
CA GLU A 329 -19.89 0.55 -13.61
C GLU A 329 -19.51 0.89 -15.05
N GLN A 330 -19.52 2.19 -15.41
CA GLN A 330 -19.30 2.65 -16.78
C GLN A 330 -18.07 3.55 -16.85
N THR A 331 -18.21 4.83 -16.52
CA THR A 331 -17.17 5.85 -16.75
C THR A 331 -15.86 5.48 -16.06
N TRP A 332 -15.93 5.16 -14.77
CA TRP A 332 -14.79 4.76 -13.96
C TRP A 332 -14.23 3.41 -14.38
N GLY A 333 -15.08 2.40 -14.54
CA GLY A 333 -14.69 1.08 -15.03
C GLY A 333 -14.02 1.10 -16.42
N ASN A 334 -14.42 2.02 -17.31
CA ASN A 334 -13.80 2.20 -18.62
C ASN A 334 -12.36 2.74 -18.51
N LEU A 335 -12.10 3.67 -17.58
CA LEU A 335 -10.74 4.15 -17.30
C LEU A 335 -9.88 3.03 -16.69
N GLU A 336 -10.42 2.27 -15.72
CA GLU A 336 -9.71 1.13 -15.13
C GLU A 336 -9.38 0.06 -16.18
N ASN A 337 -10.29 -0.19 -17.13
CA ASN A 337 -9.99 -1.06 -18.26
C ASN A 337 -8.84 -0.51 -19.10
N TYR A 338 -8.82 0.80 -19.37
CA TYR A 338 -7.76 1.44 -20.14
C TYR A 338 -6.39 1.34 -19.44
N GLU A 339 -6.32 1.53 -18.12
CA GLU A 339 -5.11 1.30 -17.32
C GLU A 339 -4.50 -0.08 -17.61
N ARG A 340 -5.33 -1.14 -17.55
CA ARG A 340 -4.88 -2.51 -17.85
C ARG A 340 -4.48 -2.71 -19.31
N THR A 341 -5.06 -1.97 -20.26
CA THR A 341 -4.58 -2.01 -21.66
C THR A 341 -3.17 -1.44 -21.80
N LEU A 342 -2.85 -0.38 -21.06
CA LEU A 342 -1.50 0.20 -21.05
C LEU A 342 -0.48 -0.78 -20.46
N VAL A 343 -0.86 -1.47 -19.37
CA VAL A 343 -0.02 -2.50 -18.74
C VAL A 343 0.27 -3.64 -19.72
N ASN A 344 -0.77 -4.15 -20.38
CA ASN A 344 -0.62 -5.20 -21.39
C ASN A 344 0.20 -4.75 -22.62
N ALA A 345 0.27 -3.44 -22.88
CA ALA A 345 1.11 -2.86 -23.92
C ALA A 345 2.59 -2.69 -23.50
N GLY A 346 2.98 -3.15 -22.31
CA GLY A 346 4.36 -3.11 -21.83
C GLY A 346 4.70 -1.88 -21.00
N ASN A 347 3.69 -1.24 -20.40
CA ASN A 347 3.88 -0.16 -19.44
C ASN A 347 3.69 -0.65 -18.00
N GLU A 348 4.15 0.17 -17.07
CA GLU A 348 3.80 0.14 -15.66
C GLU A 348 3.28 1.50 -15.23
N LEU A 349 2.33 1.49 -14.30
CA LEU A 349 1.59 2.65 -13.89
C LEU A 349 1.77 2.90 -12.40
N TYR A 350 1.86 4.18 -12.04
CA TYR A 350 1.71 4.62 -10.65
C TYR A 350 0.43 5.41 -10.57
N VAL A 351 -0.53 4.89 -9.80
CA VAL A 351 -1.90 5.39 -9.76
C VAL A 351 -2.17 5.98 -8.38
N ILE A 352 -2.70 7.20 -8.35
CA ILE A 352 -3.22 7.85 -7.14
C ILE A 352 -4.68 8.19 -7.42
N CYS A 353 -5.59 7.68 -6.60
CA CYS A 353 -7.03 7.86 -6.69
C CYS A 353 -7.55 8.51 -5.43
N GLY A 354 -8.65 9.25 -5.53
CA GLY A 354 -9.42 9.64 -4.35
C GLY A 354 -10.76 10.24 -4.69
N SER A 355 -11.37 10.85 -3.68
CA SER A 355 -12.64 11.55 -3.83
C SER A 355 -12.74 12.73 -2.88
N TYR A 356 -13.36 13.81 -3.34
CA TYR A 356 -13.50 15.05 -2.57
C TYR A 356 -14.92 15.62 -2.67
N GLY A 357 -15.16 16.65 -1.86
CA GLY A 357 -16.44 17.32 -1.78
C GLY A 357 -17.50 16.49 -1.07
N VAL A 358 -18.72 17.02 -1.01
CA VAL A 358 -19.85 16.38 -0.34
C VAL A 358 -21.07 16.48 -1.24
N GLY A 359 -21.73 15.35 -1.49
CA GLY A 359 -22.98 15.28 -2.22
C GLY A 359 -22.86 14.67 -3.61
N GLY A 360 -23.36 13.44 -3.77
CA GLY A 360 -23.46 12.73 -5.04
C GLY A 360 -24.91 12.37 -5.36
N THR A 361 -25.17 11.90 -6.59
CA THR A 361 -26.53 11.44 -7.00
C THR A 361 -26.49 10.00 -7.47
N GLY A 362 -26.90 9.09 -6.59
CA GLY A 362 -27.02 7.65 -6.88
C GLY A 362 -28.41 7.27 -7.38
N SER A 363 -28.73 5.98 -7.35
CA SER A 363 -30.03 5.45 -7.82
C SER A 363 -31.22 5.92 -7.00
N ASN A 364 -31.00 6.29 -5.75
CA ASN A 364 -32.03 6.81 -4.84
C ASN A 364 -32.05 8.37 -4.78
N GLY A 365 -31.34 9.04 -5.71
CA GLY A 365 -31.24 10.48 -5.75
C GLY A 365 -30.01 11.03 -5.01
N PHE A 366 -30.08 12.31 -4.65
CA PHE A 366 -28.98 13.03 -4.01
C PHE A 366 -28.80 12.59 -2.56
N ALA A 367 -27.55 12.35 -2.15
CA ALA A 367 -27.19 12.09 -0.75
C ALA A 367 -25.83 12.69 -0.42
N THR A 368 -25.65 13.10 0.84
CA THR A 368 -24.39 13.61 1.38
C THR A 368 -23.64 12.57 2.21
N SER A 369 -24.32 11.50 2.63
CA SER A 369 -23.74 10.42 3.43
C SER A 369 -24.52 9.11 3.29
N VAL A 370 -23.87 7.98 3.58
CA VAL A 370 -24.47 6.64 3.75
C VAL A 370 -24.10 6.06 5.11
N ASP A 371 -24.51 4.81 5.39
CA ASP A 371 -24.24 4.09 6.63
C ASP A 371 -24.59 4.89 7.90
N GLY A 372 -25.82 5.43 7.95
CA GLY A 372 -26.28 6.22 9.10
C GLY A 372 -25.53 7.54 9.31
N GLY A 373 -24.81 8.04 8.30
CA GLY A 373 -24.00 9.26 8.38
C GLY A 373 -22.51 9.01 8.61
N HIS A 374 -22.09 7.75 8.77
CA HIS A 374 -20.69 7.41 9.05
C HIS A 374 -19.79 7.44 7.81
N VAL A 375 -20.37 7.39 6.61
CA VAL A 375 -19.60 7.44 5.36
C VAL A 375 -20.06 8.62 4.52
N THR A 376 -19.16 9.55 4.23
CA THR A 376 -19.45 10.73 3.40
C THR A 376 -19.58 10.32 1.93
N VAL A 377 -20.63 10.80 1.26
CA VAL A 377 -20.77 10.67 -0.20
C VAL A 377 -20.00 11.81 -0.85
N PRO A 378 -18.95 11.53 -1.64
CA PRO A 378 -18.20 12.58 -2.33
C PRO A 378 -18.99 13.15 -3.51
N SER A 379 -18.75 14.42 -3.84
CA SER A 379 -19.30 15.02 -5.06
C SER A 379 -18.51 14.67 -6.31
N ASN A 380 -17.23 14.33 -6.14
CA ASN A 380 -16.30 14.07 -7.23
C ASN A 380 -15.37 12.89 -6.90
N THR A 381 -15.01 12.13 -7.93
CA THR A 381 -14.01 11.06 -7.89
C THR A 381 -12.90 11.41 -8.88
N TRP A 382 -11.65 11.29 -8.48
CA TRP A 382 -10.49 11.71 -9.28
C TRP A 382 -9.42 10.64 -9.31
N LYS A 383 -8.60 10.65 -10.36
CA LYS A 383 -7.45 9.75 -10.51
C LYS A 383 -6.32 10.43 -11.27
N VAL A 384 -5.09 10.18 -10.84
CA VAL A 384 -3.84 10.55 -11.51
C VAL A 384 -3.06 9.28 -11.80
N ILE A 385 -2.62 9.12 -13.04
CA ILE A 385 -1.94 7.92 -13.54
C ILE A 385 -0.65 8.36 -14.23
N VAL A 386 0.50 8.02 -13.66
CA VAL A 386 1.81 8.16 -14.31
C VAL A 386 2.07 6.92 -15.15
N VAL A 387 2.34 7.09 -16.43
CA VAL A 387 2.58 5.98 -17.37
C VAL A 387 4.06 5.92 -17.74
N LEU A 388 4.71 4.80 -17.42
CA LEU A 388 6.11 4.53 -17.79
C LEU A 388 6.19 3.23 -18.59
N PRO A 389 7.06 3.11 -19.60
CA PRO A 389 7.42 1.79 -20.12
C PRO A 389 7.97 0.92 -19.00
N ASN A 390 7.79 -0.40 -19.02
CA ASN A 390 8.38 -1.29 -18.03
C ASN A 390 9.90 -1.08 -17.91
N GLY A 391 10.40 -0.94 -16.69
CA GLY A 391 11.81 -0.66 -16.44
C GLY A 391 12.21 -0.85 -14.99
N ASN A 392 13.29 -0.18 -14.61
CA ASN A 392 13.65 -0.02 -13.21
C ASN A 392 14.04 1.45 -12.95
N SER A 393 14.19 1.81 -11.69
CA SER A 393 14.52 3.16 -11.22
C SER A 393 13.47 4.18 -11.65
N ASP A 394 12.20 3.83 -11.49
CA ASP A 394 11.07 4.47 -12.15
C ASP A 394 10.92 5.94 -11.82
N LEU A 395 11.17 6.33 -10.58
CA LEU A 395 11.14 7.74 -10.17
C LEU A 395 12.13 8.59 -10.99
N SER A 396 13.30 8.04 -11.33
CA SER A 396 14.30 8.74 -12.16
C SER A 396 13.93 8.79 -13.65
N ARG A 397 12.99 7.95 -14.09
CA ARG A 397 12.48 7.92 -15.47
C ARG A 397 11.29 8.86 -15.67
N VAL A 398 10.71 9.40 -14.59
CA VAL A 398 9.73 10.48 -14.66
C VAL A 398 10.43 11.75 -15.14
N SER A 399 9.99 12.25 -16.29
CA SER A 399 10.57 13.40 -16.99
C SER A 399 9.46 14.32 -17.49
N THR A 400 9.83 15.49 -18.02
CA THR A 400 8.87 16.46 -18.60
C THR A 400 8.07 15.91 -19.80
N THR A 401 8.51 14.79 -20.38
CA THR A 401 7.82 14.10 -21.48
C THR A 401 6.98 12.91 -21.02
N THR A 402 7.06 12.51 -19.75
CA THR A 402 6.29 11.38 -19.21
C THR A 402 4.80 11.66 -19.36
N ARG A 403 4.05 10.65 -19.82
CA ARG A 403 2.60 10.74 -19.96
C ARG A 403 1.97 10.65 -18.57
N VAL A 404 1.11 11.61 -18.25
CA VAL A 404 0.33 11.64 -17.01
C VAL A 404 -1.13 11.86 -17.39
N ILE A 405 -2.01 10.96 -16.96
CA ILE A 405 -3.45 11.05 -17.18
C ILE A 405 -4.08 11.49 -15.87
N ALA A 406 -4.78 12.61 -15.87
CA ALA A 406 -5.54 13.09 -14.72
C ALA A 406 -7.02 13.24 -15.11
N VAL A 407 -7.92 12.70 -14.29
CA VAL A 407 -9.38 12.81 -14.49
C VAL A 407 -10.06 13.31 -13.23
N ASN A 408 -11.17 14.04 -13.41
CA ASN A 408 -12.04 14.48 -12.33
C ASN A 408 -13.50 14.32 -12.74
N MET A 409 -14.15 13.31 -12.19
CA MET A 409 -15.49 12.87 -12.59
C MET A 409 -16.52 13.27 -11.54
N PRO A 410 -17.67 13.85 -11.94
CA PRO A 410 -18.75 14.12 -11.01
C PRO A 410 -19.40 12.80 -10.55
N ASN A 411 -19.65 12.64 -9.27
CA ASN A 411 -20.19 11.41 -8.69
C ASN A 411 -21.73 11.35 -8.83
N ASN A 412 -22.22 11.18 -10.05
CA ASN A 412 -23.65 11.15 -10.34
C ASN A 412 -24.04 10.17 -11.44
N ASN A 413 -25.31 9.77 -11.45
CA ASN A 413 -25.87 8.87 -12.46
C ASN A 413 -26.15 9.51 -13.83
N THR A 414 -25.95 10.81 -14.00
CA THR A 414 -26.10 11.51 -15.29
C THR A 414 -24.79 11.64 -16.07
N ILE A 415 -23.70 11.09 -15.53
CA ILE A 415 -22.37 11.11 -16.13
C ILE A 415 -22.35 10.39 -17.49
N ASN A 416 -21.53 10.88 -18.42
CA ASN A 416 -21.27 10.25 -19.70
C ASN A 416 -20.26 9.10 -19.51
N SER A 417 -20.47 7.95 -20.14
CA SER A 417 -19.62 6.77 -19.99
C SER A 417 -18.22 6.90 -20.59
N ASP A 418 -17.99 7.87 -21.48
CA ASP A 418 -16.67 8.18 -22.02
C ASP A 418 -15.88 9.03 -21.01
N TRP A 419 -14.93 8.36 -20.36
CA TRP A 419 -14.08 8.95 -19.32
C TRP A 419 -13.19 10.09 -19.85
N THR A 420 -12.90 10.13 -21.15
CA THR A 420 -12.02 11.16 -21.73
C THR A 420 -12.63 12.56 -21.66
N ASN A 421 -13.96 12.66 -21.54
CA ASN A 421 -14.66 13.92 -21.30
C ASN A 421 -14.30 14.58 -19.96
N TYR A 422 -13.68 13.84 -19.05
CA TYR A 422 -13.35 14.27 -17.70
C TYR A 422 -11.85 14.43 -17.46
N ILE A 423 -11.04 14.42 -18.54
CA ILE A 423 -9.61 14.72 -18.46
C ILE A 423 -9.42 16.14 -17.96
N THR A 424 -8.49 16.29 -17.03
CA THR A 424 -8.07 17.55 -16.41
C THR A 424 -6.55 17.56 -16.24
N THR A 425 -6.03 18.55 -15.53
CA THR A 425 -4.63 18.63 -15.11
C THR A 425 -4.47 18.12 -13.68
N VAL A 426 -3.25 17.72 -13.29
CA VAL A 426 -2.95 17.38 -11.89
C VAL A 426 -3.09 18.63 -11.02
N ASP A 427 -2.61 19.79 -11.48
CA ASP A 427 -2.77 21.09 -10.81
C ASP A 427 -4.24 21.38 -10.42
N ALA A 428 -5.19 21.02 -11.27
CA ALA A 428 -6.61 21.24 -10.99
C ALA A 428 -7.14 20.32 -9.89
N ILE A 429 -6.62 19.08 -9.81
CA ILE A 429 -6.95 18.15 -8.72
C ILE A 429 -6.30 18.62 -7.42
N GLU A 430 -5.04 19.05 -7.45
CA GLU A 430 -4.36 19.64 -6.29
C GLU A 430 -5.08 20.89 -5.80
N SER A 431 -5.49 21.78 -6.70
CA SER A 431 -6.30 22.95 -6.34
C SER A 431 -7.64 22.60 -5.71
N ALA A 432 -8.26 21.48 -6.09
CA ALA A 432 -9.53 21.03 -5.53
C ALA A 432 -9.39 20.30 -4.18
N THR A 433 -8.23 19.70 -3.92
CA THR A 433 -7.99 18.80 -2.77
C THR A 433 -7.07 19.37 -1.70
N GLY A 434 -6.19 20.31 -2.07
CA GLY A 434 -5.10 20.81 -1.23
C GLY A 434 -3.91 19.85 -1.10
N TYR A 435 -3.83 18.81 -1.94
CA TYR A 435 -2.72 17.84 -1.94
C TYR A 435 -1.54 18.30 -2.81
N ASP A 436 -0.37 17.73 -2.55
CA ASP A 436 0.85 17.79 -3.37
C ASP A 436 1.07 16.39 -3.99
N LEU A 437 0.40 16.17 -5.12
CA LEU A 437 0.45 14.93 -5.87
C LEU A 437 1.79 14.82 -6.57
N LEU A 438 2.28 13.59 -6.75
CA LEU A 438 3.61 13.36 -7.34
C LEU A 438 4.77 14.04 -6.57
N SER A 439 4.60 14.33 -5.27
CA SER A 439 5.58 15.04 -4.39
C SER A 439 7.00 14.44 -4.33
N ALA A 440 7.21 13.20 -4.77
CA ALA A 440 8.55 12.62 -4.88
C ALA A 440 9.27 12.99 -6.20
N VAL A 441 8.55 13.48 -7.22
CA VAL A 441 9.09 13.92 -8.50
C VAL A 441 9.74 15.29 -8.34
N SER A 442 10.84 15.55 -9.04
CA SER A 442 11.50 16.87 -8.93
C SER A 442 10.57 18.00 -9.38
N THR A 443 10.54 19.11 -8.64
CA THR A 443 9.66 20.26 -8.89
C THR A 443 9.75 20.84 -10.31
N SER A 444 10.93 20.77 -10.96
CA SER A 444 11.10 21.19 -12.35
C SER A 444 10.32 20.31 -13.34
N VAL A 445 10.19 19.01 -13.05
CA VAL A 445 9.41 18.07 -13.85
C VAL A 445 7.92 18.21 -13.54
N GLN A 446 7.56 18.27 -12.25
CA GLN A 446 6.19 18.51 -11.77
C GLN A 446 5.55 19.70 -12.49
N SER A 447 6.22 20.85 -12.50
CA SER A 447 5.74 22.10 -13.12
C SER A 447 5.37 21.99 -14.61
N VAL A 448 5.83 20.94 -15.30
CA VAL A 448 5.49 20.67 -16.70
C VAL A 448 4.40 19.60 -16.82
N ILE A 449 4.56 18.48 -16.12
CA ILE A 449 3.65 17.34 -16.29
C ILE A 449 2.31 17.57 -15.59
N GLU A 450 2.29 18.33 -14.49
CA GLU A 450 1.09 18.55 -13.68
C GLU A 450 0.16 19.61 -14.29
N ALA A 451 0.73 20.60 -14.97
CA ALA A 451 -0.01 21.64 -15.70
C ALA A 451 -0.61 21.17 -17.04
N ARG A 452 -0.23 19.99 -17.53
CA ARG A 452 -0.63 19.48 -18.85
C ARG A 452 -1.80 18.51 -18.74
N ALA A 453 -2.86 18.77 -19.50
CA ALA A 453 -3.93 17.80 -19.71
C ALA A 453 -3.51 16.74 -20.74
N ASP A 454 -3.81 15.46 -20.49
CA ASP A 454 -3.56 14.37 -21.43
C ASP A 454 -4.39 14.52 -22.72
N GLY A 455 -3.87 13.99 -23.82
CA GLY A 455 -4.55 14.04 -25.12
C GLY A 455 -5.73 13.07 -25.28
N GLY A 456 -5.95 12.16 -24.32
CA GLY A 456 -6.94 11.09 -24.43
C GLY A 456 -6.38 9.81 -25.04
N ILE A 457 -7.26 8.97 -25.60
CA ILE A 457 -6.92 7.64 -26.14
C ILE A 457 -6.25 7.73 -27.50
#